data_AF-A0AAD3E3P6-F1
#
_entry.id   AF-A0AAD3E3P6-F1
#
_cell.length_a   1.000
_cell.length_b   1.000
_cell.length_c   1.000
_cell.angle_alpha   90.00
_cell.angle_beta   90.00
_cell.angle_gamma   90.00
#
_symmetry.space_group_name_H-M   'P 1'
#
loop_
_entity.id
_entity.type
_entity.pdbx_description
1 polymer ?
#
loop_
_entity_poly.entity_id
_entity_poly.type
_entity_poly.pdbx_seq_one_letter_code
_entity_poly.pdbx_strand_id
1 'polypeptide(L)'
;HFPPQQDVLDAVMQAVKAESFNKRALYVFGTYTIGKERLFLEVAAALGQKVYCSKEKAATLAACGLAPRYASLITTNHLEANIHAVPLFKVTLDGLSAILAQYRGRYSAVIGFSPTGWNHAA
;
A
#
# COMPACT_ATOMS: atom_id res chain seq x y z
N HIS A 1 -0.03 15.91 -18.99
CA HIS A 1 1.20 15.93 -18.17
C HIS A 1 0.87 15.22 -16.87
N PHE A 2 1.65 14.20 -16.45
CA PHE A 2 1.42 13.55 -15.16
C PHE A 2 1.97 14.43 -14.02
N PRO A 3 1.36 14.39 -12.83
CA PRO A 3 1.90 15.08 -11.67
C PRO A 3 3.28 14.48 -11.30
N PRO A 4 4.19 15.29 -10.76
CA PRO A 4 5.38 14.81 -10.07
C PRO A 4 5.06 13.71 -9.05
N GLN A 5 5.99 12.78 -8.84
CA GLN A 5 5.82 11.70 -7.85
C GLN A 5 5.55 12.24 -6.43
N GLN A 6 6.07 13.44 -6.11
CA GLN A 6 5.85 14.09 -4.82
C GLN A 6 4.38 14.48 -4.63
N ASP A 7 3.74 15.07 -5.63
CA ASP A 7 2.33 15.45 -5.57
C ASP A 7 1.42 14.23 -5.37
N VAL A 8 1.78 13.09 -5.99
CA VAL A 8 1.08 11.82 -5.79
C VAL A 8 1.25 11.33 -4.34
N LEU A 9 2.47 11.43 -3.80
CA LEU A 9 2.75 11.09 -2.40
C LEU A 9 1.93 11.97 -1.46
N ASP A 10 1.90 13.28 -1.69
CA ASP A 10 1.19 14.25 -0.85
C ASP A 10 -0.32 14.01 -0.88
N ALA A 11 -0.90 13.72 -2.05
CA ALA A 11 -2.31 13.38 -2.19
C ALA A 11 -2.67 12.08 -1.44
N VAL A 12 -1.82 11.05 -1.54
CA VAL A 12 -2.00 9.80 -0.78
C VAL A 12 -1.88 10.06 0.71
N MET A 13 -0.89 10.84 1.15
CA MET A 13 -0.73 11.21 2.56
C MET A 13 -1.91 12.02 3.08
N GLN A 14 -2.50 12.89 2.26
CA GLN A 14 -3.72 13.61 2.61
C GLN A 14 -4.91 12.66 2.79
N ALA A 15 -5.08 11.69 1.89
CA ALA A 15 -6.14 10.68 2.01
C ALA A 15 -5.97 9.81 3.26
N VAL A 16 -4.74 9.37 3.54
CA VAL A 16 -4.41 8.62 4.77
C VAL A 16 -4.68 9.46 6.03
N LYS A 17 -4.29 10.74 6.03
CA LYS A 17 -4.54 11.64 7.16
C LYS A 17 -6.03 11.87 7.37
N ALA A 18 -6.79 12.03 6.30
CA ALA A 18 -8.25 12.19 6.36
C ALA A 18 -8.93 10.98 7.02
N GLU A 19 -8.38 9.78 6.84
CA GLU A 19 -8.90 8.53 7.44
C GLU A 19 -8.22 8.15 8.76
N SER A 20 -7.27 8.96 9.25
CA SER A 20 -6.48 8.65 10.45
C SER A 20 -7.29 8.56 11.76
N PHE A 21 -8.51 9.13 11.79
CA PHE A 21 -9.45 8.97 12.90
C PHE A 21 -9.87 7.50 13.10
N ASN A 22 -9.86 6.72 12.02
CA ASN A 22 -10.23 5.32 12.03
C ASN A 22 -9.01 4.42 12.21
N LYS A 23 -8.67 4.11 13.47
CA LYS A 23 -7.55 3.21 13.80
C LYS A 23 -7.71 1.77 13.27
N ARG A 24 -8.91 1.43 12.77
CA ARG A 24 -9.27 0.13 12.20
C ARG A 24 -9.39 0.20 10.66
N ALA A 25 -8.81 1.21 10.03
CA ALA A 25 -8.65 1.28 8.59
C ALA A 25 -7.46 0.41 8.13
N LEU A 26 -7.68 -0.35 7.04
CA LEU A 26 -6.63 -1.06 6.31
C LEU A 26 -6.34 -0.31 5.00
N TYR A 27 -5.08 0.10 4.80
CA TYR A 27 -4.63 0.72 3.57
C TYR A 27 -4.04 -0.33 2.64
N VAL A 28 -4.57 -0.44 1.43
CA VAL A 28 -4.17 -1.44 0.44
C VAL A 28 -3.56 -0.73 -0.76
N PHE A 29 -2.28 -0.97 -1.02
CA PHE A 29 -1.56 -0.44 -2.17
C PHE A 29 -1.43 -1.50 -3.23
N GLY A 30 -2.00 -1.24 -4.41
CA GLY A 30 -1.82 -2.07 -5.57
C GLY A 30 -0.40 -1.93 -6.12
N THR A 31 0.24 -3.07 -6.38
CA THR A 31 1.61 -3.12 -6.89
C THR A 31 1.68 -3.99 -8.13
N TYR A 32 2.58 -3.63 -9.04
CA TYR A 32 3.08 -4.53 -10.07
C TYR A 32 4.28 -5.30 -9.54
N THR A 33 4.93 -6.11 -10.39
CA THR A 33 6.10 -6.90 -10.02
C THR A 33 7.26 -5.99 -9.58
N ILE A 34 7.60 -4.98 -10.38
CA ILE A 34 8.70 -4.02 -10.14
C ILE A 34 8.22 -2.62 -10.54
N GLY A 35 8.55 -1.61 -9.73
CA GLY A 35 8.17 -0.22 -9.95
C GLY A 35 7.06 0.25 -9.02
N LYS A 36 7.20 1.51 -8.56
CA LYS A 36 6.31 2.22 -7.62
C LYS A 36 6.33 1.72 -6.17
N GLU A 37 7.30 0.88 -5.80
CA GLU A 37 7.53 0.46 -4.41
C GLU A 37 7.77 1.64 -3.47
N ARG A 38 8.36 2.71 -3.98
CA ARG A 38 8.57 3.94 -3.23
C ARG A 38 7.27 4.51 -2.65
N LEU A 39 6.13 4.37 -3.33
CA LEU A 39 4.87 4.97 -2.86
C LEU A 39 4.45 4.44 -1.49
N PHE A 40 4.27 3.13 -1.36
CA PHE A 40 3.84 2.54 -0.10
C PHE A 40 4.94 2.54 0.97
N LEU A 41 6.22 2.51 0.57
CA LEU A 41 7.35 2.59 1.51
C LEU A 41 7.50 3.99 2.12
N GLU A 42 7.34 5.05 1.33
CA GLU A 42 7.37 6.43 1.84
C GLU A 42 6.17 6.71 2.75
N VAL A 43 4.97 6.22 2.38
CA VAL A 43 3.78 6.31 3.26
C VAL A 43 4.04 5.60 4.58
N ALA A 44 4.58 4.38 4.54
CA ALA A 44 4.90 3.62 5.74
C ALA A 44 5.98 4.30 6.60
N ALA A 45 7.01 4.86 5.98
CA ALA A 45 8.05 5.62 6.66
C ALA A 45 7.47 6.88 7.33
N ALA A 46 6.61 7.61 6.63
CA ALA A 46 5.96 8.81 7.15
C ALA A 46 5.00 8.52 8.32
N LEU A 47 4.39 7.34 8.35
CA LEU A 47 3.50 6.90 9.44
C LEU A 47 4.24 6.14 10.56
N GLY A 48 5.51 5.76 10.34
CA GLY A 48 6.24 4.88 11.26
C GLY A 48 5.61 3.48 11.38
N GLN A 49 4.96 2.99 10.33
CA GLN A 49 4.24 1.71 10.32
C GLN A 49 4.91 0.69 9.40
N LYS A 50 4.70 -0.60 9.69
CA LYS A 50 5.14 -1.67 8.79
C LYS A 50 4.20 -1.82 7.59
N VAL A 51 4.76 -2.27 6.47
CA VAL A 51 4.05 -2.72 5.27
C VAL A 51 4.13 -4.22 5.16
N TYR A 52 2.97 -4.86 5.06
CA TYR A 52 2.89 -6.26 4.69
C TYR A 52 3.11 -6.44 3.19
N CYS A 53 4.03 -7.33 2.84
CA CYS A 53 4.27 -7.82 1.49
C CYS A 53 4.19 -9.36 1.49
N SER A 54 3.82 -9.96 0.35
CA SER A 54 4.02 -11.41 0.17
C SER A 54 5.52 -11.75 0.24
N LYS A 55 5.85 -13.02 0.52
CA LYS A 55 7.26 -13.46 0.58
C LYS A 55 7.99 -13.20 -0.73
N GLU A 56 7.30 -13.44 -1.84
CA GLU A 56 7.81 -13.20 -3.19
C GLU A 56 8.10 -11.72 -3.40
N LYS A 57 7.15 -10.83 -3.03
CA LYS A 57 7.33 -9.38 -3.15
C LYS A 57 8.46 -8.88 -2.25
N ALA A 58 8.54 -9.37 -1.02
CA ALA A 58 9.63 -9.03 -0.11
C ALA A 58 11.00 -9.44 -0.66
N ALA A 59 11.11 -10.61 -1.29
CA ALA A 59 12.33 -11.06 -1.96
C ALA A 59 12.69 -10.15 -3.16
N THR A 60 11.71 -9.78 -3.99
CA THR A 60 11.92 -8.81 -5.08
C THR A 60 12.43 -7.47 -4.54
N LEU A 61 11.79 -6.93 -3.49
CA LEU A 61 12.18 -5.67 -2.87
C LEU A 61 13.60 -5.71 -2.29
N ALA A 62 14.01 -6.83 -1.68
CA ALA A 62 15.37 -7.02 -1.19
C ALA A 62 16.41 -7.00 -2.33
N ALA A 63 16.06 -7.56 -3.50
CA ALA A 63 16.92 -7.56 -4.67
C ALA A 63 17.02 -6.18 -5.37
N CYS A 64 16.06 -5.27 -5.16
CA CYS A 64 16.02 -3.95 -5.78
C CYS A 64 16.96 -2.90 -5.15
N GLY A 65 17.75 -3.25 -4.12
CA GLY A 65 18.69 -2.30 -3.50
C GLY A 65 17.99 -1.12 -2.80
N LEU A 66 16.88 -1.39 -2.11
CA LEU A 66 16.15 -0.37 -1.35
C LEU A 66 17.04 0.33 -0.31
N ALA A 67 16.75 1.61 -0.04
CA ALA A 67 17.40 2.33 1.03
C ALA A 67 17.26 1.57 2.36
N PRO A 68 18.31 1.48 3.20
CA PRO A 68 18.30 0.66 4.43
C PRO A 68 17.14 0.97 5.38
N ARG A 69 16.68 2.23 5.39
CA ARG A 69 15.51 2.69 6.17
C ARG A 69 14.21 1.95 5.86
N TYR A 70 14.07 1.35 4.68
CA TYR A 70 12.86 0.63 4.27
C TYR A 70 12.87 -0.83 4.68
N ALA A 71 14.05 -1.44 4.88
CA ALA A 71 14.15 -2.85 5.21
C ALA A 71 13.44 -3.18 6.53
N SER A 72 13.52 -2.29 7.53
CA SER A 72 12.85 -2.45 8.83
C SER A 72 11.33 -2.24 8.77
N LEU A 73 10.82 -1.65 7.69
CA LEU A 73 9.39 -1.39 7.51
C LEU A 73 8.68 -2.53 6.80
N ILE A 74 9.39 -3.42 6.11
CA ILE A 74 8.77 -4.53 5.37
C ILE A 74 8.56 -5.71 6.32
N THR A 75 7.37 -6.30 6.29
CA THR A 75 7.05 -7.55 7.00
C THR A 75 6.33 -8.54 6.08
N THR A 76 6.54 -9.82 6.30
CA THR A 76 5.75 -10.91 5.68
C THR A 76 4.64 -11.42 6.61
N ASN A 77 4.53 -10.86 7.82
CA ASN A 77 3.44 -11.11 8.74
C ASN A 77 2.34 -10.05 8.57
N HIS A 78 1.25 -10.42 7.92
CA HIS A 78 0.13 -9.50 7.66
C HIS A 78 -0.55 -8.99 8.95
N LEU A 79 -0.36 -9.65 10.09
CA LEU A 79 -0.92 -9.23 11.37
C LEU A 79 -0.14 -8.09 12.03
N GLU A 80 1.07 -7.78 11.56
CA GLU A 80 1.91 -6.69 12.09
C GLU A 80 1.75 -5.36 11.35
N ALA A 81 0.90 -5.31 10.33
CA ALA A 81 0.79 -4.16 9.44
C ALA A 81 -0.67 -3.80 9.15
N ASN A 82 -0.95 -2.49 9.08
CA ASN A 82 -2.21 -1.93 8.57
C ASN A 82 -2.04 -1.31 7.17
N ILE A 83 -0.89 -1.55 6.55
CA ILE A 83 -0.57 -1.16 5.18
C ILE A 83 -0.18 -2.43 4.44
N HIS A 84 -0.91 -2.80 3.40
CA HIS A 84 -0.69 -4.03 2.64
C HIS A 84 -0.33 -3.68 1.19
N ALA A 85 0.80 -4.20 0.71
CA ALA A 85 1.15 -4.19 -0.70
C ALA A 85 0.64 -5.47 -1.36
N VAL A 86 -0.33 -5.35 -2.27
CA VAL A 86 -0.99 -6.48 -2.92
C VAL A 86 -0.83 -6.41 -4.44
N PRO A 87 -1.04 -7.51 -5.19
CA PRO A 87 -1.14 -7.46 -6.64
C PRO A 87 -2.24 -6.49 -7.07
N LEU A 88 -1.97 -5.64 -8.07
CA LEU A 88 -2.87 -4.56 -8.49
C LEU A 88 -4.29 -5.04 -8.83
N PHE A 89 -4.44 -6.23 -9.43
CA PHE A 89 -5.76 -6.78 -9.79
C PHE A 89 -6.67 -7.03 -8.58
N LYS A 90 -6.14 -7.03 -7.34
CA LYS A 90 -6.94 -7.11 -6.10
C LYS A 90 -7.52 -5.77 -5.67
N VAL A 91 -7.07 -4.66 -6.24
CA VAL A 91 -7.55 -3.30 -5.91
C VAL A 91 -8.75 -2.96 -6.78
N THR A 92 -9.81 -3.75 -6.61
CA THR A 92 -11.16 -3.55 -7.15
C THR A 92 -12.16 -3.53 -6.00
N LEU A 93 -13.38 -3.05 -6.20
CA LEU A 93 -14.38 -3.02 -5.12
C LEU A 93 -14.63 -4.43 -4.54
N ASP A 94 -14.75 -5.45 -5.40
CA ASP A 94 -14.92 -6.84 -4.96
C ASP A 94 -13.68 -7.38 -4.26
N GLY A 95 -12.49 -7.10 -4.81
CA GLY A 95 -11.23 -7.54 -4.23
C GLY A 95 -10.97 -6.92 -2.85
N LEU A 96 -11.24 -5.62 -2.68
CA LEU A 96 -11.15 -4.93 -1.41
C LEU A 96 -12.20 -5.43 -0.41
N SER A 97 -13.43 -5.69 -0.86
CA SER A 97 -14.48 -6.27 -0.03
C SER A 97 -14.09 -7.67 0.47
N ALA A 98 -13.50 -8.49 -0.39
CA ALA A 98 -12.98 -9.80 -0.01
C ALA A 98 -11.82 -9.70 1.00
N ILE A 99 -10.91 -8.75 0.81
CA ILE A 99 -9.83 -8.48 1.78
C ILE A 99 -10.42 -8.05 3.13
N LEU A 100 -11.38 -7.14 3.14
CA LEU A 100 -12.03 -6.69 4.38
C LEU A 100 -12.74 -7.85 5.10
N ALA A 101 -13.41 -8.73 4.35
CA ALA A 101 -14.06 -9.92 4.88
C ALA A 101 -13.05 -10.92 5.47
N GLN A 102 -11.89 -11.11 4.84
CA GLN A 102 -10.81 -11.96 5.37
C GLN A 102 -10.35 -11.50 6.76
N TYR A 103 -10.39 -10.19 7.02
CA TYR A 103 -9.99 -9.59 8.30
C TYR A 103 -11.18 -9.15 9.16
N ARG A 104 -12.32 -9.85 9.04
CA ARG A 104 -13.53 -9.55 9.81
C ARG A 104 -13.23 -9.42 11.30
N GLY A 105 -13.70 -8.33 11.89
CA GLY A 105 -13.50 -8.04 13.32
C GLY A 105 -12.20 -7.31 13.66
N ARG A 106 -11.21 -7.26 12.75
CA ARG A 106 -9.98 -6.48 12.91
C ARG A 106 -10.09 -5.10 12.28
N TYR A 107 -10.50 -5.04 11.01
CA TYR A 107 -10.69 -3.79 10.28
C TYR A 107 -12.17 -3.44 10.14
N SER A 108 -12.48 -2.15 10.09
CA SER A 108 -13.83 -1.62 9.82
C SER A 108 -13.93 -0.91 8.47
N ALA A 109 -12.79 -0.55 7.87
CA ALA A 109 -12.72 0.07 6.55
C ALA A 109 -11.49 -0.44 5.79
N VAL A 110 -11.57 -0.40 4.46
CA VAL A 110 -10.46 -0.67 3.56
C VAL A 110 -10.36 0.45 2.53
N ILE A 111 -9.14 0.94 2.31
CA ILE A 111 -8.86 2.04 1.40
C ILE A 111 -7.86 1.54 0.37
N GLY A 112 -8.31 1.44 -0.88
CA GLY A 112 -7.50 0.95 -1.99
C GLY A 112 -6.84 2.10 -2.75
N PHE A 113 -5.53 2.03 -2.91
CA PHE A 113 -4.76 2.87 -3.81
C PHE A 113 -4.34 2.04 -5.03
N SER A 114 -4.81 2.45 -6.20
CA SER A 114 -4.42 1.85 -7.47
C SER A 114 -3.48 2.80 -8.20
N PRO A 115 -2.15 2.72 -7.99
CA PRO A 115 -1.19 3.58 -8.66
C PRO A 115 -1.05 3.13 -10.12
N THR A 116 -1.99 3.53 -10.97
CA THR A 116 -1.94 3.29 -12.42
C THR A 116 -1.00 4.29 -13.10
N GLY A 117 -0.49 3.92 -14.27
CA GLY A 117 0.01 4.90 -15.24
C GLY A 117 -1.18 5.50 -15.99
N TRP A 118 -1.00 5.89 -17.24
CA TRP A 118 -2.09 6.35 -18.11
C TRP A 118 -3.28 5.38 -18.12
N ASN A 119 -4.46 5.87 -17.74
CA ASN A 119 -5.75 5.27 -18.03
C ASN A 119 -6.40 6.15 -19.09
N HIS A 120 -6.48 5.73 -20.35
CA HIS A 120 -7.62 6.16 -21.16
C HIS A 120 -8.83 5.41 -20.60
N ALA A 121 -9.66 6.12 -19.84
CA ALA A 121 -11.07 5.80 -19.91
C ALA A 121 -11.50 6.24 -21.32
N ALA A 122 -11.69 5.26 -22.21
CA ALA A 122 -12.51 5.46 -23.40
C ALA A 122 -13.97 5.48 -22.97
#